data_AF-A0A410Q7P9-F1
#
_entry.id   AF-A0A410Q7P9-F1
#
_cell.length_a   1.000
_cell.length_b   1.000
_cell.length_c   1.000
_cell.angle_alpha   90.00
_cell.angle_beta   90.00
_cell.angle_gamma   90.00
#
_symmetry.space_group_name_H-M   'P 1'
#
loop_
_entity.id
_entity.type
_entity.pdbx_description
1 polymer ?
#
loop_
_entity_poly.entity_id
_entity_poly.type
_entity_poly.pdbx_seq_one_letter_code
_entity_poly.pdbx_strand_id
1 'polypeptide(L)'
;MNIQKIPAAKLNPAKYNPRKDLQPGDPEYEKLLRSVEEFGYVEPIIWNQRTGNIVGGHQRFKVLVQLGVTEIDCVVVDLDEQREKALNVALNKISGEFDAPKLTELLQELEKSGFAVELTGFEAPELDKLYQQYSRQTGGIVEDDFDGEAEAAKITEPVTRTDDVWLLGRHRLMCGDSTDLGAVARLMDAGSPGGSEKARMVFTDPPWNVDYGGDAKHPSWKPRRILNDKMTGEQFYAFLLAAFRAMASVCEPGAMVYVVMSAQEWGTVMTAMKEAGFHWSSTVIWAKDTLVLSRKDYHTQYEPIWYGWLDGEKRLCPLQDRQQSDLWQFDRPKKSAEHPTMKPIALAGRAIANSSRIGDVTLDLFGGSGTTMLAAEQSDRVNCSMELDPKYCDVIVKRYIEFHKSDEGVFLLRGGDKTAYHELN
;
A
#
# COMPACT_ATOMS: atom_id res chain seq x y z
N MET A 1 43.89 -9.24 -3.37
CA MET A 1 43.41 -8.04 -2.67
C MET A 1 44.42 -6.94 -2.94
N ASN A 2 44.03 -5.82 -3.56
CA ASN A 2 44.93 -4.68 -3.82
C ASN A 2 44.87 -3.76 -2.59
N ILE A 3 45.89 -3.80 -1.74
CA ILE A 3 45.94 -2.99 -0.51
C ILE A 3 46.93 -1.85 -0.71
N GLN A 4 46.49 -0.63 -0.43
CA GLN A 4 47.30 0.58 -0.57
C GLN A 4 47.10 1.49 0.64
N LYS A 5 48.16 2.21 1.05
CA LYS A 5 48.04 3.31 2.01
C LYS A 5 47.45 4.52 1.32
N ILE A 6 46.28 4.93 1.79
CA ILE A 6 45.58 6.10 1.26
C ILE A 6 45.56 7.18 2.34
N PRO A 7 45.89 8.45 2.02
CA PRO A 7 45.76 9.55 2.97
C PRO A 7 44.33 9.64 3.50
N ALA A 8 44.18 9.75 4.82
CA ALA A 8 42.86 9.82 5.48
C ALA A 8 41.97 10.93 4.89
N ALA A 9 42.58 12.03 4.44
CA ALA A 9 41.89 13.16 3.79
C ALA A 9 41.27 12.82 2.41
N LYS A 10 41.63 11.70 1.79
CA LYS A 10 41.03 11.22 0.52
C LYS A 10 39.87 10.23 0.73
N LEU A 11 39.66 9.76 1.96
CA LEU A 11 38.60 8.80 2.27
C LEU A 11 37.32 9.59 2.57
N ASN A 12 36.36 9.52 1.66
CA ASN A 12 35.06 10.16 1.85
C ASN A 12 34.10 9.17 2.52
N PRO A 13 33.58 9.44 3.73
CA PRO A 13 32.50 8.65 4.29
C PRO A 13 31.28 8.70 3.36
N ALA A 14 30.86 7.55 2.85
CA ALA A 14 29.72 7.47 1.96
C ALA A 14 28.44 7.97 2.65
N LYS A 15 27.80 9.00 2.10
CA LYS A 15 26.56 9.58 2.66
C LYS A 15 25.38 8.60 2.67
N TYR A 16 25.37 7.65 1.73
CA TYR A 16 24.33 6.63 1.60
C TYR A 16 24.54 5.43 2.55
N ASN A 17 25.61 5.39 3.34
CA ASN A 17 25.90 4.23 4.19
C ASN A 17 24.75 3.97 5.18
N PRO A 18 24.10 2.79 5.14
CA PRO A 18 22.85 2.54 5.84
C PRO A 18 23.05 2.07 7.29
N ARG A 19 24.25 2.16 7.87
CA ARG A 19 24.47 1.81 9.29
C ARG A 19 24.16 2.99 10.22
N LYS A 20 23.74 2.67 11.44
CA LYS A 20 23.67 3.66 12.52
C LYS A 20 25.02 4.34 12.71
N ASP A 21 24.98 5.66 12.77
CA ASP A 21 26.18 6.47 12.85
C ASP A 21 26.70 6.57 14.29
N LEU A 22 27.67 5.72 14.65
CA LEU A 22 28.25 5.71 15.98
C LEU A 22 29.01 7.02 16.29
N GLN A 23 28.81 7.52 17.51
CA GLN A 23 29.46 8.71 18.05
C GLN A 23 30.42 8.35 19.20
N PRO A 24 31.45 9.17 19.48
CA PRO A 24 32.24 9.07 20.69
C PRO A 24 31.33 9.04 21.95
N GLY A 25 31.57 8.09 22.85
CA GLY A 25 30.71 7.81 24.00
C GLY A 25 29.70 6.67 23.80
N ASP A 26 29.41 6.24 22.57
CA ASP A 26 28.55 5.07 22.35
C ASP A 26 29.25 3.78 22.82
N PRO A 27 28.57 2.83 23.50
CA PRO A 27 29.21 1.62 24.01
C PRO A 27 29.93 0.78 22.94
N GLU A 28 29.39 0.73 21.72
CA GLU A 28 30.03 0.04 20.59
C GLU A 28 31.24 0.79 20.04
N TYR A 29 31.15 2.13 19.99
CA TYR A 29 32.27 2.98 19.58
C TYR A 29 33.46 2.82 20.52
N GLU A 30 33.21 2.89 21.83
CA GLU A 30 34.23 2.75 22.86
C GLU A 30 34.87 1.35 22.87
N LYS A 31 34.10 0.30 22.55
CA LYS A 31 34.63 -1.06 22.37
C LYS A 31 35.54 -1.14 21.14
N LEU A 32 35.14 -0.53 20.03
CA LEU A 32 35.94 -0.50 18.80
C LEU A 32 37.23 0.29 18.99
N LEU A 33 37.15 1.46 19.64
CA LEU A 33 38.31 2.28 19.99
C LEU A 33 39.33 1.48 20.80
N ARG A 34 38.89 0.86 21.91
CA ARG A 34 39.78 -0.01 22.73
C ARG A 34 40.36 -1.17 21.96
N SER A 35 39.59 -1.79 21.07
CA SER A 35 40.09 -2.87 20.22
C SER A 35 41.16 -2.40 19.25
N VAL A 36 41.02 -1.21 18.67
CA VAL A 36 42.00 -0.62 17.76
C VAL A 36 43.25 -0.16 18.51
N GLU A 37 43.13 0.35 19.73
CA GLU A 37 44.27 0.71 20.59
C GLU A 37 45.08 -0.53 21.01
N GLU A 38 44.40 -1.62 21.39
CA GLU A 38 45.06 -2.85 21.86
C GLU A 38 45.67 -3.67 20.73
N PHE A 39 44.94 -3.86 19.63
CA PHE A 39 45.30 -4.81 18.56
C PHE A 39 45.68 -4.14 17.23
N GLY A 40 45.55 -2.82 17.12
CA GLY A 40 45.56 -2.13 15.83
C GLY A 40 44.28 -2.39 15.01
N TYR A 41 44.21 -1.81 13.81
CA TYR A 41 43.15 -2.13 12.86
C TYR A 41 43.60 -3.29 11.96
N VAL A 42 43.17 -4.50 12.29
CA VAL A 42 43.57 -5.71 11.58
C VAL A 42 42.85 -5.86 10.22
N GLU A 43 41.70 -5.22 10.08
CA GLU A 43 40.88 -5.26 8.86
C GLU A 43 40.95 -3.91 8.13
N PRO A 44 41.52 -3.87 6.91
CA PRO A 44 41.59 -2.65 6.10
C PRO A 44 40.22 -2.05 5.78
N ILE A 45 40.21 -0.76 5.45
CA ILE A 45 39.02 -0.08 4.91
C ILE A 45 38.85 -0.44 3.44
N ILE A 46 37.62 -0.59 2.95
CA ILE A 46 37.39 -0.77 1.51
C ILE A 46 37.08 0.60 0.91
N TRP A 47 37.84 1.02 -0.08
CA TRP A 47 37.78 2.34 -0.70
C TRP A 47 37.68 2.22 -2.22
N ASN A 48 36.73 2.95 -2.82
CA ASN A 48 36.58 2.96 -4.28
C ASN A 48 37.39 4.11 -4.88
N GLN A 49 38.33 3.78 -5.76
CA GLN A 49 39.19 4.78 -6.39
C GLN A 49 38.44 5.72 -7.34
N ARG A 50 37.30 5.27 -7.87
CA ARG A 50 36.51 6.03 -8.85
C ARG A 50 35.73 7.18 -8.22
N THR A 51 35.16 6.94 -7.04
CA THR A 51 34.30 7.90 -6.31
C THR A 51 35.03 8.58 -5.15
N GLY A 52 36.09 7.96 -4.65
CA GLY A 52 36.76 8.34 -3.40
C GLY A 52 36.01 7.91 -2.14
N ASN A 53 34.90 7.17 -2.27
CA ASN A 53 34.06 6.80 -1.14
C ASN A 53 34.60 5.57 -0.40
N ILE A 54 34.38 5.56 0.91
CA ILE A 54 34.49 4.37 1.75
C ILE A 54 33.30 3.46 1.44
N VAL A 55 33.58 2.25 0.95
CA VAL A 55 32.58 1.21 0.68
C VAL A 55 32.34 0.35 1.92
N GLY A 56 33.37 0.13 2.75
CA GLY A 56 33.25 -0.63 4.00
C GLY A 56 34.30 -0.22 5.03
N GLY A 57 33.92 -0.27 6.31
CA GLY A 57 34.81 0.11 7.42
C GLY A 57 34.64 1.55 7.94
N HIS A 58 33.50 2.20 7.71
CA HIS A 58 33.22 3.59 8.15
C HIS A 58 33.42 3.83 9.64
N GLN A 59 33.07 2.86 10.50
CA GLN A 59 33.28 2.99 11.95
C GLN A 59 34.76 2.93 12.32
N ARG A 60 35.54 2.06 11.64
CA ARG A 60 37.01 2.01 11.80
C ARG A 60 37.65 3.31 11.34
N PHE A 61 37.20 3.86 10.21
CA PHE A 61 37.66 5.17 9.72
C PHE A 61 37.56 6.25 10.79
N LYS A 62 36.39 6.37 11.43
CA LYS A 62 36.16 7.37 12.49
C LYS A 62 37.14 7.21 13.66
N VAL A 63 37.30 5.99 14.15
CA VAL A 63 38.23 5.66 15.23
C VAL A 63 39.66 6.00 14.84
N LEU A 64 40.10 5.63 13.63
CA LEU A 64 41.45 5.90 13.14
C LEU A 64 41.73 7.39 12.99
N VAL A 65 40.77 8.16 12.48
CA VAL A 65 40.88 9.62 12.39
C VAL A 65 40.94 10.26 13.78
N GLN A 66 40.14 9.78 14.74
CA GLN A 66 40.19 10.27 16.13
C GLN A 66 41.55 9.98 16.79
N LEU A 67 42.15 8.83 16.50
CA LEU A 67 43.49 8.47 16.95
C LEU A 67 44.61 9.23 16.23
N GLY A 68 44.29 10.12 15.28
CA GLY A 68 45.26 10.95 14.56
C GLY A 68 46.00 10.23 13.43
N VAL A 69 45.48 9.10 12.94
CA VAL A 69 46.07 8.35 11.83
C VAL A 69 45.89 9.12 10.52
N THR A 70 46.99 9.44 9.85
CA THR A 70 46.99 10.25 8.61
C THR A 70 47.04 9.44 7.32
N GLU A 71 47.48 8.18 7.38
CA GLU A 71 47.50 7.23 6.26
C GLU A 71 46.90 5.90 6.70
N ILE A 72 45.89 5.42 5.97
CA ILE A 72 45.11 4.23 6.34
C ILE A 72 45.25 3.16 5.25
N ASP A 73 45.50 1.92 5.65
CA ASP A 73 45.54 0.79 4.72
C ASP A 73 44.12 0.49 4.20
N CYS A 74 43.98 0.57 2.88
CA CYS A 74 42.71 0.41 2.18
C CYS A 74 42.79 -0.69 1.13
N VAL A 75 41.77 -1.52 1.05
CA VAL A 75 41.48 -2.38 -0.10
C VAL A 75 40.89 -1.50 -1.19
N VAL A 76 41.61 -1.36 -2.29
CA VAL A 76 41.21 -0.51 -3.41
C VAL A 76 40.34 -1.30 -4.37
N VAL A 77 39.14 -0.79 -4.64
CA VAL A 77 38.22 -1.30 -5.65
C VAL A 77 37.99 -0.25 -6.74
N ASP A 78 37.61 -0.69 -7.93
CA ASP A 78 37.21 0.16 -9.05
C ASP A 78 35.82 -0.27 -9.50
N LEU A 79 34.81 0.41 -8.96
CA LEU A 79 33.40 0.09 -9.18
C LEU A 79 32.67 1.31 -9.70
N ASP A 80 31.66 1.09 -10.55
CA ASP A 80 30.63 2.10 -10.77
C ASP A 80 29.79 2.32 -9.50
N GLU A 81 29.01 3.40 -9.48
CA GLU A 81 28.27 3.83 -8.29
C GLU A 81 27.25 2.78 -7.81
N GLN A 82 26.59 2.07 -8.72
CA GLN A 82 25.58 1.07 -8.34
C GLN A 82 26.23 -0.18 -7.71
N ARG A 83 27.34 -0.66 -8.30
CA ARG A 83 28.13 -1.75 -7.72
C ARG A 83 28.78 -1.38 -6.40
N GLU A 84 29.20 -0.13 -6.24
CA GLU A 84 29.70 0.42 -4.97
C GLU A 84 28.62 0.38 -3.88
N LYS A 85 27.41 0.88 -4.17
CA LYS A 85 26.27 0.86 -3.24
C LYS A 85 25.87 -0.57 -2.87
N ALA A 86 25.78 -1.46 -3.85
CA ALA A 86 25.46 -2.88 -3.61
C ALA A 86 26.50 -3.57 -2.72
N LEU A 87 27.79 -3.35 -2.98
CA LEU A 87 28.87 -3.90 -2.15
C LEU A 87 28.82 -3.34 -0.72
N ASN A 88 28.53 -2.04 -0.56
CA ASN A 88 28.34 -1.42 0.75
C ASN A 88 27.21 -2.11 1.53
N VAL A 89 26.05 -2.37 0.91
CA VAL A 89 24.95 -3.08 1.56
C VAL A 89 25.36 -4.51 1.94
N ALA A 90 25.99 -5.25 1.02
CA ALA A 90 26.41 -6.64 1.25
C ALA A 90 27.39 -6.77 2.43
N LEU A 91 28.39 -5.89 2.53
CA LEU A 91 29.38 -5.89 3.62
C LEU A 91 28.73 -5.58 4.99
N ASN A 92 27.76 -4.67 4.99
CA ASN A 92 27.04 -4.30 6.21
C ASN A 92 26.00 -5.36 6.62
N LYS A 93 25.43 -6.14 5.69
CA LYS A 93 24.50 -7.23 6.03
C LYS A 93 25.16 -8.29 6.91
N ILE A 94 26.44 -8.54 6.68
CA ILE A 94 27.24 -9.51 7.44
C ILE A 94 27.67 -8.94 8.80
N SER A 95 27.65 -7.61 9.00
CA SER A 95 28.21 -6.97 10.19
C SER A 95 27.44 -5.73 10.69
N GLY A 96 26.70 -5.92 11.79
CA GLY A 96 26.10 -4.86 12.62
C GLY A 96 24.64 -4.51 12.33
N GLU A 97 24.12 -3.51 13.06
CA GLU A 97 22.73 -3.03 12.90
C GLU A 97 22.60 -1.95 11.81
N PHE A 98 21.57 -2.09 10.99
CA PHE A 98 21.17 -1.09 10.00
C PHE A 98 20.27 0.01 10.59
N ASP A 99 20.35 1.19 9.98
CA ASP A 99 19.33 2.24 9.98
C ASP A 99 18.29 1.86 8.91
N ALA A 100 17.17 1.26 9.36
CA ALA A 100 16.17 0.68 8.46
C ALA A 100 15.60 1.66 7.42
N PRO A 101 15.35 2.94 7.76
CA PRO A 101 15.02 3.97 6.77
C PRO A 101 16.04 4.14 5.66
N LYS A 102 17.30 4.40 6.00
CA LYS A 102 18.36 4.61 5.00
C LYS A 102 18.62 3.37 4.17
N LEU A 103 18.53 2.19 4.78
CA LEU A 103 18.67 0.92 4.07
C LEU A 103 17.57 0.76 3.02
N THR A 104 16.33 1.07 3.38
CA THR A 104 15.18 0.95 2.47
C THR A 104 15.30 1.90 1.28
N GLU A 105 15.61 3.18 1.54
CA GLU A 105 15.82 4.18 0.48
C GLU A 105 16.92 3.75 -0.50
N LEU A 106 18.03 3.23 0.03
CA LEU A 106 19.15 2.75 -0.76
C LEU A 106 18.78 1.53 -1.63
N LEU A 107 18.00 0.59 -1.08
CA LEU A 107 17.53 -0.59 -1.82
C LEU A 107 16.54 -0.22 -2.92
N GLN A 108 15.61 0.70 -2.66
CA GLN A 108 14.68 1.22 -3.67
C GLN A 108 15.42 1.98 -4.79
N GLU A 109 16.48 2.72 -4.46
CA GLU A 109 17.32 3.39 -5.45
C GLU A 109 18.01 2.39 -6.39
N LEU A 110 18.57 1.32 -5.82
CA LEU A 110 19.20 0.23 -6.57
C LEU A 110 18.20 -0.43 -7.52
N GLU A 111 17.01 -0.75 -7.02
CA GLU A 111 15.93 -1.39 -7.79
C GLU A 111 15.46 -0.51 -8.96
N LYS A 112 15.23 0.79 -8.72
CA LYS A 112 14.86 1.76 -9.77
C LYS A 112 15.93 1.93 -10.84
N SER A 113 17.20 1.69 -10.52
CA SER A 113 18.30 1.73 -11.48
C SER A 113 18.39 0.48 -12.36
N GLY A 114 17.54 -0.54 -12.11
CA GLY A 114 17.58 -1.84 -12.78
C GLY A 114 18.68 -2.76 -12.25
N PHE A 115 19.23 -2.49 -11.07
CA PHE A 115 20.26 -3.30 -10.44
C PHE A 115 19.62 -4.48 -9.70
N ALA A 116 20.19 -5.69 -9.85
CA ALA A 116 19.72 -6.90 -9.19
C ALA A 116 19.97 -6.83 -7.68
N VAL A 117 18.92 -6.55 -6.90
CA VAL A 117 18.99 -6.35 -5.44
C VAL A 117 19.40 -7.63 -4.72
N GLU A 118 19.24 -8.81 -5.32
CA GLU A 118 19.67 -10.11 -4.78
C GLU A 118 21.20 -10.15 -4.56
N LEU A 119 21.97 -9.37 -5.31
CA LEU A 119 23.42 -9.25 -5.15
C LEU A 119 23.83 -8.53 -3.85
N THR A 120 22.90 -7.86 -3.18
CA THR A 120 23.12 -7.27 -1.85
C THR A 120 23.06 -8.32 -0.72
N GLY A 121 22.67 -9.56 -1.06
CA GLY A 121 22.54 -10.68 -0.15
C GLY A 121 21.20 -10.73 0.57
N PHE A 122 20.27 -9.79 0.32
CA PHE A 122 18.89 -9.84 0.82
C PHE A 122 18.01 -10.82 0.02
N GLU A 123 17.22 -11.61 0.74
CA GLU A 123 16.21 -12.48 0.15
C GLU A 123 14.88 -11.73 -0.03
N ALA A 124 14.08 -12.09 -1.03
CA ALA A 124 12.81 -11.41 -1.32
C ALA A 124 11.86 -11.24 -0.10
N PRO A 125 11.66 -12.25 0.78
CA PRO A 125 10.82 -12.08 1.97
C PRO A 125 11.38 -11.11 3.02
N GLU A 126 12.69 -10.85 3.02
CA GLU A 126 13.34 -9.89 3.91
C GLU A 126 13.16 -8.46 3.39
N LEU A 127 13.31 -8.27 2.07
CA LEU A 127 13.03 -7.00 1.39
C LEU A 127 11.57 -6.58 1.61
N ASP A 128 10.62 -7.51 1.41
CA ASP A 128 9.20 -7.27 1.65
C ASP A 128 8.94 -6.76 3.08
N LYS A 129 9.54 -7.39 4.08
CA LYS A 129 9.38 -6.97 5.49
C LYS A 129 9.98 -5.59 5.73
N LEU A 130 11.15 -5.32 5.17
CA LEU A 130 11.84 -4.04 5.34
C LEU A 130 11.02 -2.91 4.70
N TYR A 131 10.55 -3.11 3.47
CA TYR A 131 9.68 -2.18 2.77
C TYR A 131 8.35 -1.96 3.52
N GLN A 132 7.71 -3.02 4.02
CA GLN A 132 6.51 -2.90 4.85
C GLN A 132 6.74 -2.11 6.15
N GLN A 133 7.86 -2.34 6.82
CA GLN A 133 8.21 -1.60 8.04
C GLN A 133 8.53 -0.12 7.74
N TYR A 134 9.21 0.15 6.63
CA TYR A 134 9.49 1.49 6.16
C TYR A 134 8.21 2.25 5.80
N SER A 135 7.31 1.66 5.02
CA SER A 135 5.99 2.24 4.72
C SER A 135 5.18 2.54 5.99
N ARG A 136 5.40 1.80 7.09
CA ARG A 136 4.80 2.10 8.40
C ARG A 136 5.50 3.24 9.15
N GLN A 137 6.78 3.53 8.89
CA GLN A 137 7.61 4.50 9.63
C GLN A 137 7.81 5.86 8.94
N THR A 138 7.89 5.94 7.60
CA THR A 138 8.26 7.19 6.89
C THR A 138 7.09 8.07 6.45
N GLY A 139 5.94 7.94 7.10
CA GLY A 139 4.75 8.71 6.77
C GLY A 139 3.91 7.99 5.71
N GLY A 140 3.51 6.77 6.05
CA GLY A 140 2.67 5.92 5.23
C GLY A 140 1.39 6.60 4.76
N ILE A 141 0.81 6.02 3.70
CA ILE A 141 -0.52 6.30 3.13
C ILE A 141 -1.07 7.66 3.54
N VAL A 142 -0.79 8.65 2.71
CA VAL A 142 -1.20 10.03 2.91
C VAL A 142 -2.68 10.15 2.55
N GLU A 143 -3.45 10.75 3.45
CA GLU A 143 -4.81 11.19 3.17
C GLU A 143 -4.79 12.36 2.17
N ASP A 144 -5.71 12.38 1.22
CA ASP A 144 -5.91 13.55 0.36
C ASP A 144 -7.04 14.46 0.90
N ASP A 145 -7.14 15.65 0.31
CA ASP A 145 -8.22 16.61 0.60
C ASP A 145 -9.32 16.58 -0.50
N PHE A 146 -9.43 15.46 -1.23
CA PHE A 146 -10.32 15.32 -2.38
C PHE A 146 -11.78 15.21 -1.94
N ASP A 147 -12.64 16.03 -2.54
CA ASP A 147 -14.08 16.07 -2.26
C ASP A 147 -14.84 15.39 -3.40
N GLY A 148 -14.98 14.07 -3.32
CA GLY A 148 -15.59 13.27 -4.37
C GLY A 148 -17.05 13.63 -4.68
N GLU A 149 -17.77 14.23 -3.73
CA GLU A 149 -19.15 14.63 -3.95
C GLU A 149 -19.27 16.02 -4.55
N ALA A 150 -18.40 16.96 -4.17
CA ALA A 150 -18.27 18.21 -4.90
C ALA A 150 -17.87 17.95 -6.36
N GLU A 151 -16.98 16.99 -6.60
CA GLU A 151 -16.63 16.55 -7.95
C GLU A 151 -17.80 15.86 -8.66
N ALA A 152 -18.52 14.98 -7.98
CA ALA A 152 -19.74 14.40 -8.51
C ALA A 152 -20.73 15.52 -8.87
N ALA A 153 -21.00 16.49 -8.00
CA ALA A 153 -21.94 17.58 -8.27
C ALA A 153 -21.62 18.39 -9.53
N LYS A 154 -20.34 18.47 -9.94
CA LYS A 154 -19.89 19.13 -11.18
C LYS A 154 -20.16 18.30 -12.45
N ILE A 155 -20.35 16.99 -12.33
CA ILE A 155 -20.59 16.08 -13.47
C ILE A 155 -22.10 16.06 -13.78
N THR A 156 -22.48 16.66 -14.91
CA THR A 156 -23.86 16.64 -15.42
C THR A 156 -24.14 15.40 -16.26
N GLU A 157 -23.21 15.08 -17.16
CA GLU A 157 -23.24 13.88 -18.02
C GLU A 157 -21.91 13.13 -17.82
N PRO A 158 -21.94 11.87 -17.36
CA PRO A 158 -20.71 11.11 -17.19
C PRO A 158 -20.12 10.69 -18.54
N VAL A 159 -18.79 10.73 -18.64
CA VAL A 159 -18.03 10.18 -19.77
C VAL A 159 -18.14 8.65 -19.76
N THR A 160 -18.05 8.08 -18.56
CA THR A 160 -18.19 6.64 -18.32
C THR A 160 -19.59 6.14 -18.64
N ARG A 161 -19.67 4.91 -19.15
CA ARG A 161 -20.89 4.13 -19.39
C ARG A 161 -20.73 2.75 -18.76
N THR A 162 -21.86 2.08 -18.51
CA THR A 162 -21.87 0.67 -18.10
C THR A 162 -21.04 -0.18 -19.07
N ASP A 163 -20.30 -1.14 -18.51
CA ASP A 163 -19.33 -2.02 -19.16
C ASP A 163 -18.02 -1.38 -19.63
N ASP A 164 -17.83 -0.07 -19.45
CA ASP A 164 -16.52 0.55 -19.68
C ASP A 164 -15.51 0.10 -18.63
N VAL A 165 -14.24 -0.01 -19.06
CA VAL A 165 -13.10 -0.23 -18.16
C VAL A 165 -12.07 0.87 -18.35
N TRP A 166 -11.76 1.58 -17.28
CA TRP A 166 -10.64 2.50 -17.22
C TRP A 166 -9.36 1.76 -16.82
N LEU A 167 -8.29 1.98 -17.58
CA LEU A 167 -6.93 1.70 -17.17
C LEU A 167 -6.35 2.97 -16.53
N LEU A 168 -5.94 2.87 -15.27
CA LEU A 168 -5.39 3.96 -14.47
C LEU A 168 -3.97 3.58 -14.07
N GLY A 169 -3.02 3.78 -14.99
CA GLY A 169 -1.68 3.23 -14.85
C GLY A 169 -1.71 1.70 -14.78
N ARG A 170 -1.36 1.14 -13.61
CA ARG A 170 -1.44 -0.31 -13.34
C ARG A 170 -2.81 -0.78 -12.84
N HIS A 171 -3.70 0.15 -12.50
CA HIS A 171 -5.01 -0.16 -11.91
C HIS A 171 -6.10 -0.27 -12.96
N ARG A 172 -7.22 -0.87 -12.55
CA ARG A 172 -8.42 -1.06 -13.37
C ARG A 172 -9.65 -0.61 -12.62
N LEU A 173 -10.52 0.12 -13.29
CA LEU A 173 -11.82 0.52 -12.78
C LEU A 173 -12.89 0.19 -13.81
N MET A 174 -13.85 -0.67 -13.46
CA MET A 174 -14.99 -0.98 -14.33
C MET A 174 -16.26 -0.31 -13.83
N CYS A 175 -17.04 0.25 -14.76
CA CYS A 175 -18.42 0.63 -14.48
C CYS A 175 -19.32 -0.59 -14.64
N GLY A 176 -19.83 -1.16 -13.55
CA GLY A 176 -20.53 -2.44 -13.62
C GLY A 176 -21.23 -2.87 -12.34
N ASP A 177 -21.97 -3.97 -12.45
CA ASP A 177 -22.68 -4.61 -11.33
C ASP A 177 -21.75 -5.61 -10.63
N SER A 178 -21.51 -5.38 -9.34
CA SER A 178 -20.66 -6.22 -8.49
C SER A 178 -21.17 -7.64 -8.28
N THR A 179 -22.41 -7.92 -8.66
CA THR A 179 -23.03 -9.26 -8.59
C THR A 179 -22.88 -10.06 -9.87
N ASP A 180 -22.45 -9.45 -10.98
CA ASP A 180 -22.28 -10.11 -12.27
C ASP A 180 -20.89 -10.78 -12.37
N LEU A 181 -20.88 -12.11 -12.31
CA LEU A 181 -19.67 -12.93 -12.45
C LEU A 181 -18.89 -12.66 -13.75
N GLY A 182 -19.60 -12.45 -14.85
CA GLY A 182 -19.00 -12.17 -16.15
C GLY A 182 -18.37 -10.78 -16.20
N ALA A 183 -19.03 -9.78 -15.61
CA ALA A 183 -18.48 -8.43 -15.51
C ALA A 183 -17.23 -8.41 -14.62
N VAL A 184 -17.28 -9.06 -13.45
CA VAL A 184 -16.14 -9.14 -12.53
C VAL A 184 -14.96 -9.89 -13.15
N ALA A 185 -15.20 -10.96 -13.92
CA ALA A 185 -14.14 -11.61 -14.69
C ALA A 185 -13.51 -10.67 -15.75
N ARG A 186 -14.33 -9.92 -16.51
CA ARG A 186 -13.82 -8.94 -17.49
C ARG A 186 -12.95 -7.86 -16.85
N LEU A 187 -13.32 -7.36 -15.67
CA LEU A 187 -12.52 -6.40 -14.90
C LEU A 187 -11.11 -6.95 -14.63
N MET A 188 -10.99 -8.21 -14.25
CA MET A 188 -9.71 -8.83 -13.91
C MET A 188 -8.84 -9.12 -15.12
N ASP A 189 -9.45 -9.37 -16.28
CA ASP A 189 -8.76 -9.69 -17.52
C ASP A 189 -8.30 -8.44 -18.27
N ALA A 190 -9.00 -7.31 -18.10
CA ALA A 190 -8.78 -6.10 -18.88
C ALA A 190 -7.32 -5.60 -18.80
N GLY A 191 -6.69 -5.34 -19.94
CA GLY A 191 -5.33 -4.77 -20.00
C GLY A 191 -4.20 -5.63 -19.43
N SER A 192 -4.46 -6.85 -18.93
CA SER A 192 -3.43 -7.75 -18.41
C SER A 192 -2.64 -8.41 -19.57
N PRO A 193 -1.30 -8.23 -19.65
CA PRO A 193 -0.48 -8.84 -20.70
C PRO A 193 -0.42 -10.39 -20.64
N GLY A 194 -0.80 -10.99 -19.49
CA GLY A 194 -0.62 -12.41 -19.19
C GLY A 194 -1.91 -13.23 -19.05
N GLY A 195 -3.09 -12.62 -19.24
CA GLY A 195 -4.39 -13.26 -19.03
C GLY A 195 -5.03 -12.94 -17.67
N SER A 196 -5.99 -13.76 -17.24
CA SER A 196 -6.82 -13.51 -16.05
C SER A 196 -6.00 -13.47 -14.76
N GLU A 197 -5.81 -12.28 -14.21
CA GLU A 197 -5.19 -12.11 -12.90
C GLU A 197 -6.17 -12.50 -11.80
N LYS A 198 -5.66 -13.07 -10.71
CA LYS A 198 -6.47 -13.39 -9.53
C LYS A 198 -6.17 -12.42 -8.41
N ALA A 199 -7.22 -11.97 -7.73
CA ALA A 199 -7.08 -11.12 -6.57
C ALA A 199 -6.50 -11.93 -5.41
N ARG A 200 -5.47 -11.39 -4.76
CA ARG A 200 -4.83 -11.99 -3.57
C ARG A 200 -5.36 -11.37 -2.28
N MET A 201 -6.04 -10.25 -2.38
CA MET A 201 -6.67 -9.54 -1.28
C MET A 201 -7.93 -8.80 -1.74
N VAL A 202 -8.95 -8.76 -0.88
CA VAL A 202 -10.16 -7.95 -1.05
C VAL A 202 -10.22 -6.93 0.10
N PHE A 203 -10.47 -5.67 -0.23
CA PHE A 203 -10.94 -4.65 0.71
C PHE A 203 -12.13 -3.94 0.07
N THR A 204 -13.30 -4.00 0.69
CA THR A 204 -14.53 -3.52 0.04
C THR A 204 -15.55 -3.00 1.05
N ASP A 205 -16.36 -2.02 0.64
CA ASP A 205 -17.38 -1.34 1.45
C ASP A 205 -18.72 -1.32 0.70
N PRO A 206 -19.49 -2.43 0.72
CA PRO A 206 -20.80 -2.49 0.06
C PRO A 206 -21.79 -1.48 0.66
N PRO A 207 -22.90 -1.15 -0.02
CA PRO A 207 -23.92 -0.26 0.55
C PRO A 207 -24.53 -0.83 1.83
N TRP A 208 -24.91 0.04 2.77
CA TRP A 208 -25.33 -0.36 4.13
C TRP A 208 -26.85 -0.55 4.30
N ASN A 209 -27.62 -0.41 3.21
CA ASN A 209 -29.06 -0.57 3.18
C ASN A 209 -29.83 0.43 4.08
N VAL A 210 -29.33 1.67 4.16
CA VAL A 210 -29.85 2.70 5.08
C VAL A 210 -30.78 3.73 4.42
N ASP A 211 -31.03 3.60 3.11
CA ASP A 211 -31.80 4.53 2.27
C ASP A 211 -31.29 5.97 2.39
N TYR A 212 -29.98 6.15 2.27
CA TYR A 212 -29.35 7.45 2.49
C TYR A 212 -29.88 8.50 1.51
N GLY A 213 -30.50 9.56 2.03
CA GLY A 213 -31.07 10.66 1.23
C GLY A 213 -32.40 10.35 0.52
N GLY A 214 -33.10 9.28 0.91
CA GLY A 214 -34.38 8.86 0.31
C GLY A 214 -35.57 9.82 0.50
N ASP A 215 -35.49 10.81 1.41
CA ASP A 215 -36.52 11.85 1.59
C ASP A 215 -36.08 13.20 1.02
N ALA A 216 -36.46 13.44 -0.25
CA ALA A 216 -36.18 14.69 -0.97
C ALA A 216 -36.88 15.94 -0.38
N LYS A 217 -37.78 15.78 0.60
CA LYS A 217 -38.52 16.90 1.22
C LYS A 217 -37.96 17.29 2.59
N HIS A 218 -36.94 16.59 3.10
CA HIS A 218 -36.39 16.88 4.42
C HIS A 218 -35.54 18.16 4.39
N PRO A 219 -35.80 19.16 5.24
CA PRO A 219 -35.21 20.51 5.14
C PRO A 219 -33.69 20.55 5.36
N SER A 220 -33.10 19.48 5.88
CA SER A 220 -31.66 19.37 6.17
C SER A 220 -30.95 18.25 5.40
N TRP A 221 -31.67 17.46 4.60
CA TRP A 221 -31.04 16.38 3.82
C TRP A 221 -30.93 16.84 2.37
N LYS A 222 -29.71 16.91 1.83
CA LYS A 222 -29.55 17.05 0.38
C LYS A 222 -30.13 15.77 -0.27
N PRO A 223 -30.86 15.85 -1.40
CA PRO A 223 -31.28 14.68 -2.15
C PRO A 223 -30.03 13.92 -2.59
N ARG A 224 -29.78 12.78 -1.95
CA ARG A 224 -28.64 11.88 -2.16
C ARG A 224 -29.28 10.53 -2.45
N ARG A 225 -28.84 9.80 -3.46
CA ARG A 225 -29.38 8.46 -3.73
C ARG A 225 -28.22 7.55 -4.04
N ILE A 226 -27.85 6.74 -3.05
CA ILE A 226 -26.95 5.61 -3.28
C ILE A 226 -27.75 4.55 -4.03
N LEU A 227 -27.23 4.09 -5.18
CA LEU A 227 -27.87 3.02 -5.93
C LEU A 227 -27.88 1.75 -5.08
N ASN A 228 -29.00 1.02 -5.08
CA ASN A 228 -29.18 -0.24 -4.34
C ASN A 228 -29.10 -0.15 -2.80
N ASP A 229 -29.28 1.03 -2.19
CA ASP A 229 -29.22 1.23 -0.72
C ASP A 229 -30.59 1.11 0.01
N LYS A 230 -31.59 0.48 -0.63
CA LYS A 230 -32.91 0.24 -0.04
C LYS A 230 -33.52 -1.09 -0.50
N MET A 231 -33.42 -2.09 0.35
CA MET A 231 -33.81 -3.48 0.13
C MET A 231 -34.45 -4.06 1.40
N THR A 232 -35.30 -5.08 1.24
CA THR A 232 -35.68 -5.91 2.39
C THR A 232 -34.47 -6.70 2.91
N GLY A 233 -34.51 -7.20 4.15
CA GLY A 233 -33.41 -8.00 4.69
C GLY A 233 -33.07 -9.23 3.84
N GLU A 234 -34.08 -9.92 3.27
CA GLU A 234 -33.87 -11.06 2.36
C GLU A 234 -33.20 -10.66 1.04
N GLN A 235 -33.64 -9.53 0.45
CA GLN A 235 -33.05 -9.01 -0.77
C GLN A 235 -31.62 -8.56 -0.55
N PHE A 236 -31.36 -7.88 0.57
CA PHE A 236 -30.03 -7.41 0.92
C PHE A 236 -29.06 -8.56 1.20
N TYR A 237 -29.53 -9.61 1.88
CA TYR A 237 -28.78 -10.85 2.04
C TYR A 237 -28.43 -11.48 0.68
N ALA A 238 -29.41 -11.62 -0.21
CA ALA A 238 -29.20 -12.21 -1.53
C ALA A 238 -28.21 -11.40 -2.37
N PHE A 239 -28.28 -10.07 -2.28
CA PHE A 239 -27.34 -9.16 -2.92
C PHE A 239 -25.90 -9.35 -2.39
N LEU A 240 -25.70 -9.31 -1.07
CA LEU A 240 -24.38 -9.52 -0.48
C LEU A 240 -23.80 -10.90 -0.82
N LEU A 241 -24.63 -11.95 -0.77
CA LEU A 241 -24.22 -13.30 -1.14
C LEU A 241 -23.78 -13.38 -2.62
N ALA A 242 -24.51 -12.73 -3.53
CA ALA A 242 -24.15 -12.69 -4.94
C ALA A 242 -22.83 -11.94 -5.17
N ALA A 243 -22.66 -10.77 -4.55
CA ALA A 243 -21.43 -9.99 -4.63
C ALA A 243 -20.22 -10.76 -4.05
N PHE A 244 -20.37 -11.39 -2.88
CA PHE A 244 -19.29 -12.18 -2.28
C PHE A 244 -18.95 -13.41 -3.13
N ARG A 245 -19.92 -14.08 -3.76
CA ARG A 245 -19.64 -15.15 -4.73
C ARG A 245 -18.89 -14.63 -5.95
N ALA A 246 -19.20 -13.43 -6.42
CA ALA A 246 -18.47 -12.79 -7.51
C ALA A 246 -17.01 -12.51 -7.11
N MET A 247 -16.77 -11.95 -5.93
CA MET A 247 -15.41 -11.77 -5.39
C MET A 247 -14.66 -13.10 -5.31
N ALA A 248 -15.27 -14.14 -4.71
CA ALA A 248 -14.65 -15.45 -4.55
C ALA A 248 -14.24 -16.08 -5.90
N SER A 249 -15.03 -15.87 -6.95
CA SER A 249 -14.76 -16.43 -8.29
C SER A 249 -13.46 -15.92 -8.93
N VAL A 250 -13.02 -14.71 -8.56
CA VAL A 250 -11.81 -14.07 -9.09
C VAL A 250 -10.67 -13.96 -8.08
N CYS A 251 -10.86 -14.46 -6.86
CA CYS A 251 -9.80 -14.53 -5.87
C CYS A 251 -8.97 -15.81 -6.00
N GLU A 252 -7.71 -15.75 -5.60
CA GLU A 252 -6.93 -16.96 -5.31
C GLU A 252 -7.45 -17.64 -4.03
N PRO A 253 -7.47 -18.98 -3.96
CA PRO A 253 -7.68 -19.67 -2.69
C PRO A 253 -6.70 -19.17 -1.61
N GLY A 254 -7.21 -18.89 -0.42
CA GLY A 254 -6.41 -18.29 0.66
C GLY A 254 -6.27 -16.76 0.59
N ALA A 255 -6.85 -16.09 -0.41
CA ALA A 255 -6.87 -14.63 -0.52
C ALA A 255 -7.50 -13.99 0.72
N MET A 256 -6.87 -12.94 1.22
CA MET A 256 -7.29 -12.25 2.45
C MET A 256 -8.48 -11.33 2.16
N VAL A 257 -9.46 -11.21 3.05
CA VAL A 257 -10.66 -10.37 2.82
C VAL A 257 -10.95 -9.44 4.00
N TYR A 258 -11.33 -8.22 3.67
CA TYR A 258 -11.85 -7.18 4.55
C TYR A 258 -13.15 -6.63 3.98
N VAL A 259 -14.26 -6.81 4.69
CA VAL A 259 -15.55 -6.22 4.33
C VAL A 259 -15.93 -5.18 5.38
N VAL A 260 -16.04 -3.92 4.99
CA VAL A 260 -16.57 -2.86 5.86
C VAL A 260 -18.09 -2.85 5.76
N MET A 261 -18.80 -2.78 6.89
CA MET A 261 -20.27 -2.74 6.88
C MET A 261 -20.82 -2.12 8.16
N SER A 262 -22.08 -1.69 8.14
CA SER A 262 -22.82 -1.32 9.35
C SER A 262 -22.90 -2.47 10.36
N ALA A 263 -22.75 -2.14 11.65
CA ALA A 263 -22.96 -3.09 12.75
C ALA A 263 -24.39 -3.66 12.82
N GLN A 264 -25.36 -3.06 12.13
CA GLN A 264 -26.72 -3.61 12.03
C GLN A 264 -26.76 -4.90 11.19
N GLU A 265 -25.84 -5.05 10.23
CA GLU A 265 -25.82 -6.16 9.28
C GLU A 265 -24.87 -7.29 9.72
N TRP A 266 -24.54 -7.34 11.01
CA TRP A 266 -23.50 -8.22 11.53
C TRP A 266 -23.75 -9.69 11.20
N GLY A 267 -24.96 -10.17 11.44
CA GLY A 267 -25.36 -11.55 11.11
C GLY A 267 -25.43 -11.79 9.60
N THR A 268 -25.93 -10.80 8.84
CA THR A 268 -26.09 -10.88 7.38
C THR A 268 -24.75 -11.07 6.68
N VAL A 269 -23.76 -10.24 7.01
CA VAL A 269 -22.40 -10.31 6.43
C VAL A 269 -21.74 -11.63 6.78
N MET A 270 -21.77 -12.04 8.06
CA MET A 270 -21.16 -13.31 8.49
C MET A 270 -21.73 -14.51 7.74
N THR A 271 -23.05 -14.53 7.54
CA THR A 271 -23.73 -15.64 6.87
C THR A 271 -23.40 -15.65 5.38
N ALA A 272 -23.51 -14.50 4.72
CA ALA A 272 -23.23 -14.36 3.30
C ALA A 272 -21.75 -14.68 2.97
N MET A 273 -20.80 -14.20 3.80
CA MET A 273 -19.37 -14.51 3.62
C MET A 273 -19.11 -16.01 3.70
N LYS A 274 -19.66 -16.67 4.74
CA LYS A 274 -19.50 -18.11 4.93
C LYS A 274 -20.09 -18.91 3.77
N GLU A 275 -21.29 -18.56 3.31
CA GLU A 275 -21.95 -19.24 2.19
C GLU A 275 -21.30 -18.95 0.82
N ALA A 276 -20.56 -17.86 0.68
CA ALA A 276 -19.74 -17.57 -0.49
C ALA A 276 -18.38 -18.29 -0.49
N GLY A 277 -18.03 -18.98 0.61
CA GLY A 277 -16.78 -19.74 0.72
C GLY A 277 -15.66 -19.01 1.47
N PHE A 278 -15.94 -17.90 2.13
CA PHE A 278 -14.95 -17.22 2.97
C PHE A 278 -14.99 -17.74 4.41
N HIS A 279 -13.80 -17.93 4.98
CA HIS A 279 -13.61 -18.08 6.40
C HIS A 279 -13.59 -16.71 7.08
N TRP A 280 -14.50 -16.49 8.04
CA TRP A 280 -14.44 -15.34 8.95
C TRP A 280 -13.60 -15.68 10.18
N SER A 281 -12.56 -14.87 10.44
CA SER A 281 -11.62 -15.09 11.54
C SER A 281 -11.84 -14.17 12.72
N SER A 282 -12.02 -12.87 12.45
CA SER A 282 -12.23 -11.85 13.47
C SER A 282 -12.92 -10.65 12.85
N THR A 283 -13.39 -9.74 13.71
CA THR A 283 -13.92 -8.45 13.26
C THR A 283 -13.02 -7.36 13.76
N VAL A 284 -12.36 -6.66 12.84
CA VAL A 284 -11.60 -5.47 13.14
C VAL A 284 -12.59 -4.32 13.37
N ILE A 285 -12.41 -3.56 14.44
CA ILE A 285 -13.19 -2.39 14.79
C ILE A 285 -12.38 -1.15 14.41
N TRP A 286 -12.84 -0.42 13.38
CA TRP A 286 -12.36 0.93 13.13
C TRP A 286 -13.03 1.88 14.13
N ALA A 287 -12.29 2.30 15.16
CA ALA A 287 -12.69 3.34 16.09
C ALA A 287 -12.40 4.74 15.53
N LYS A 288 -13.43 5.57 15.50
CA LYS A 288 -13.41 6.94 15.00
C LYS A 288 -13.01 7.93 16.09
N ASP A 289 -12.44 9.05 15.69
CA ASP A 289 -12.11 10.18 16.56
C ASP A 289 -13.34 10.77 17.28
N THR A 290 -14.50 10.72 16.63
CA THR A 290 -15.73 11.38 17.09
C THR A 290 -16.99 10.55 16.85
N LEU A 291 -18.00 10.72 17.72
CA LEU A 291 -19.30 10.06 17.63
C LEU A 291 -20.09 10.53 16.39
N VAL A 292 -20.80 9.60 15.74
CA VAL A 292 -21.81 9.95 14.72
C VAL A 292 -23.16 10.11 15.40
N LEU A 293 -23.62 11.36 15.52
CA LEU A 293 -24.94 11.68 16.08
C LEU A 293 -26.04 11.08 15.21
N SER A 294 -27.00 10.42 15.84
CA SER A 294 -28.15 9.81 15.17
C SER A 294 -29.38 9.82 16.08
N ARG A 295 -30.52 9.33 15.59
CA ARG A 295 -31.74 9.17 16.39
C ARG A 295 -31.72 7.93 17.31
N LYS A 296 -30.61 7.19 17.36
CA LYS A 296 -30.45 5.99 18.20
C LYS A 296 -30.13 6.38 19.64
N ASP A 297 -30.53 5.53 20.59
CA ASP A 297 -30.20 5.68 22.02
C ASP A 297 -28.68 5.67 22.27
N TYR A 298 -27.94 4.90 21.46
CA TYR A 298 -26.47 4.86 21.47
C TYR A 298 -25.93 5.35 20.13
N HIS A 299 -25.13 6.42 20.18
CA HIS A 299 -24.41 6.91 19.02
C HIS A 299 -23.20 6.03 18.71
N THR A 300 -23.01 5.68 17.44
CA THR A 300 -21.93 4.80 17.01
C THR A 300 -20.64 5.61 16.81
N GLN A 301 -19.54 5.14 17.39
CA GLN A 301 -18.18 5.70 17.19
C GLN A 301 -17.24 4.74 16.47
N TYR A 302 -17.78 3.71 15.81
CA TYR A 302 -16.97 2.73 15.13
C TYR A 302 -17.63 2.18 13.87
N GLU A 303 -16.84 1.49 13.06
CA GLU A 303 -17.32 0.63 11.99
C GLU A 303 -16.66 -0.75 12.10
N PRO A 304 -17.44 -1.84 12.08
CA PRO A 304 -16.88 -3.18 12.00
C PRO A 304 -16.39 -3.52 10.59
N ILE A 305 -15.29 -4.26 10.53
CA ILE A 305 -14.65 -4.75 9.33
C ILE A 305 -14.44 -6.26 9.51
N TRP A 306 -15.16 -7.06 8.73
CA TRP A 306 -15.04 -8.52 8.78
C TRP A 306 -13.74 -8.93 8.10
N TYR A 307 -12.85 -9.52 8.89
CA TYR A 307 -11.56 -10.03 8.42
C TYR A 307 -11.58 -11.55 8.29
N GLY A 308 -11.00 -12.03 7.20
CA GLY A 308 -11.02 -13.43 6.87
C GLY A 308 -10.12 -13.79 5.70
N TRP A 309 -10.40 -14.94 5.09
CA TRP A 309 -9.78 -15.37 3.85
C TRP A 309 -10.71 -16.30 3.06
N LEU A 310 -10.47 -16.44 1.75
CA LEU A 310 -11.16 -17.43 0.93
C LEU A 310 -10.67 -18.84 1.31
N ASP A 311 -11.59 -19.77 1.60
CA ASP A 311 -11.23 -21.16 1.88
C ASP A 311 -10.69 -21.89 0.63
N GLY A 312 -10.00 -23.01 0.86
CA GLY A 312 -9.47 -23.87 -0.19
C GLY A 312 -7.96 -24.09 -0.10
N GLU A 313 -7.22 -23.10 0.40
CA GLU A 313 -5.77 -23.17 0.60
C GLU A 313 -5.33 -22.45 1.88
N LYS A 314 -4.03 -22.53 2.20
CA LYS A 314 -3.46 -21.72 3.29
C LYS A 314 -3.57 -20.23 2.96
N ARG A 315 -3.83 -19.42 3.99
CA ARG A 315 -3.78 -17.94 3.95
C ARG A 315 -2.54 -17.45 3.21
N LEU A 316 -2.71 -16.57 2.22
CA LEU A 316 -1.61 -16.09 1.38
C LEU A 316 -0.65 -15.16 2.13
N CYS A 317 -1.20 -14.26 2.95
CA CYS A 317 -0.44 -13.22 3.65
C CYS A 317 -0.87 -13.10 5.13
N PRO A 318 -0.69 -14.15 5.95
CA PRO A 318 -1.00 -14.06 7.37
C PRO A 318 0.03 -13.21 8.11
N LEU A 319 -0.44 -12.38 9.04
CA LEU A 319 0.39 -11.61 9.96
C LEU A 319 1.34 -12.52 10.75
N GLN A 320 2.64 -12.22 10.71
CA GLN A 320 3.70 -13.01 11.36
C GLN A 320 4.06 -12.49 12.75
N ASP A 321 3.88 -11.18 12.99
CA ASP A 321 4.34 -10.50 14.21
C ASP A 321 3.53 -10.85 15.46
N ARG A 322 2.28 -11.33 15.28
CA ARG A 322 1.27 -11.56 16.33
C ARG A 322 1.07 -10.35 17.27
N GLN A 323 1.30 -9.14 16.76
CA GLN A 323 1.24 -7.90 17.55
C GLN A 323 0.10 -6.97 17.12
N GLN A 324 -0.61 -7.30 16.04
CA GLN A 324 -1.73 -6.48 15.59
C GLN A 324 -2.96 -6.66 16.49
N SER A 325 -3.56 -5.53 16.86
CA SER A 325 -4.87 -5.47 17.51
C SER A 325 -5.99 -5.47 16.47
N ASP A 326 -7.16 -6.00 16.83
CA ASP A 326 -8.40 -5.86 16.08
C ASP A 326 -9.10 -4.51 16.35
N LEU A 327 -8.57 -3.65 17.22
CA LEU A 327 -9.02 -2.27 17.38
C LEU A 327 -8.10 -1.30 16.63
N TRP A 328 -8.61 -0.68 15.57
CA TRP A 328 -7.86 0.27 14.74
C TRP A 328 -8.41 1.68 14.93
N GLN A 329 -7.54 2.63 15.25
CA GLN A 329 -7.91 4.03 15.43
C GLN A 329 -7.49 4.82 14.20
N PHE A 330 -8.47 5.40 13.50
CA PHE A 330 -8.24 6.32 12.39
C PHE A 330 -9.27 7.44 12.47
N ASP A 331 -8.84 8.67 12.23
CA ASP A 331 -9.73 9.82 12.18
C ASP A 331 -10.62 9.74 10.94
N ARG A 332 -11.81 10.32 11.01
CA ARG A 332 -12.63 10.51 9.81
C ARG A 332 -12.00 11.54 8.86
N PRO A 333 -12.22 11.45 7.53
CA PRO A 333 -11.74 12.46 6.59
C PRO A 333 -12.20 13.89 6.96
N LYS A 334 -11.28 14.87 6.97
CA LYS A 334 -11.49 16.22 7.55
C LYS A 334 -12.52 17.09 6.82
N LYS A 335 -12.70 16.93 5.50
CA LYS A 335 -13.71 17.65 4.70
C LYS A 335 -15.03 16.87 4.55
N SER A 336 -15.40 16.07 5.54
CA SER A 336 -16.68 15.37 5.58
C SER A 336 -17.75 16.11 6.41
N ALA A 337 -17.60 17.43 6.63
CA ALA A 337 -18.47 18.19 7.53
C ALA A 337 -19.97 18.07 7.21
N GLU A 338 -20.32 17.69 5.97
CA GLU A 338 -21.70 17.42 5.55
C GLU A 338 -21.98 16.01 4.98
N HIS A 339 -21.03 15.06 4.96
CA HIS A 339 -21.18 13.82 4.17
C HIS A 339 -20.35 12.58 4.62
N PRO A 340 -20.77 11.33 4.28
CA PRO A 340 -20.91 10.26 5.26
C PRO A 340 -20.12 8.96 5.00
N THR A 341 -19.49 8.73 3.83
CA THR A 341 -19.08 7.35 3.46
C THR A 341 -17.66 7.16 2.94
N MET A 342 -16.90 8.21 2.58
CA MET A 342 -15.49 8.02 2.19
C MET A 342 -14.68 7.50 3.37
N LYS A 343 -13.95 6.40 3.15
CA LYS A 343 -13.05 5.82 4.14
C LYS A 343 -11.69 6.52 4.11
N PRO A 344 -10.99 6.61 5.25
CA PRO A 344 -9.61 7.06 5.28
C PRO A 344 -8.76 6.17 4.38
N ILE A 345 -7.89 6.76 3.56
CA ILE A 345 -6.97 6.02 2.70
C ILE A 345 -6.05 5.14 3.57
N ALA A 346 -5.60 5.66 4.71
CA ALA A 346 -4.72 4.95 5.64
C ALA A 346 -5.38 3.71 6.27
N LEU A 347 -6.71 3.70 6.41
CA LEU A 347 -7.44 2.52 6.89
C LEU A 347 -7.33 1.36 5.88
N ALA A 348 -7.66 1.63 4.61
CA ALA A 348 -7.50 0.66 3.53
C ALA A 348 -6.03 0.27 3.34
N GLY A 349 -5.13 1.25 3.39
CA GLY A 349 -3.69 1.03 3.26
C GLY A 349 -3.11 0.14 4.36
N ARG A 350 -3.59 0.24 5.60
CA ARG A 350 -3.22 -0.69 6.68
C ARG A 350 -3.67 -2.12 6.38
N ALA A 351 -4.89 -2.30 5.88
CA ALA A 351 -5.36 -3.62 5.46
C ALA A 351 -4.51 -4.18 4.32
N ILE A 352 -4.20 -3.37 3.30
CA ILE A 352 -3.37 -3.75 2.16
C ILE A 352 -1.97 -4.16 2.62
N ALA A 353 -1.31 -3.35 3.44
CA ALA A 353 0.01 -3.65 3.95
C ALA A 353 0.06 -4.92 4.81
N ASN A 354 -1.02 -5.24 5.54
CA ASN A 354 -1.09 -6.40 6.41
C ASN A 354 -1.34 -7.73 5.67
N SER A 355 -1.97 -7.67 4.50
CA SER A 355 -2.60 -8.82 3.87
C SER A 355 -2.27 -8.99 2.38
N SER A 356 -1.27 -8.26 1.88
CA SER A 356 -0.77 -8.36 0.50
C SER A 356 0.73 -8.04 0.43
N ARG A 357 1.37 -8.42 -0.67
CA ARG A 357 2.75 -8.07 -1.01
C ARG A 357 2.79 -6.98 -2.09
N ILE A 358 3.96 -6.39 -2.29
CA ILE A 358 4.16 -5.46 -3.40
C ILE A 358 3.84 -6.19 -4.71
N GLY A 359 3.14 -5.51 -5.62
CA GLY A 359 2.68 -6.05 -6.89
C GLY A 359 1.44 -6.94 -6.81
N ASP A 360 0.98 -7.35 -5.63
CA ASP A 360 -0.24 -8.15 -5.51
C ASP A 360 -1.46 -7.37 -6.03
N VAL A 361 -2.41 -8.11 -6.62
CA VAL A 361 -3.70 -7.57 -7.06
C VAL A 361 -4.67 -7.54 -5.87
N THR A 362 -5.19 -6.35 -5.59
CA THR A 362 -6.27 -6.08 -4.63
C THR A 362 -7.59 -5.86 -5.37
N LEU A 363 -8.70 -6.31 -4.79
CA LEU A 363 -10.04 -6.18 -5.37
C LEU A 363 -10.94 -5.32 -4.48
N ASP A 364 -11.70 -4.43 -5.09
CA ASP A 364 -12.80 -3.70 -4.47
C ASP A 364 -14.00 -3.66 -5.42
N LEU A 365 -15.11 -4.33 -5.09
CA LEU A 365 -16.28 -4.31 -5.97
C LEU A 365 -17.25 -3.15 -5.68
N PHE A 366 -16.88 -2.25 -4.76
CA PHE A 366 -17.68 -1.10 -4.34
C PHE A 366 -16.78 0.14 -4.22
N GLY A 367 -16.22 0.55 -5.36
CA GLY A 367 -15.13 1.53 -5.45
C GLY A 367 -15.47 2.91 -4.89
N GLY A 368 -16.73 3.35 -4.96
CA GLY A 368 -17.20 4.61 -4.39
C GLY A 368 -16.41 5.81 -4.90
N SER A 369 -15.57 6.39 -4.03
CA SER A 369 -14.70 7.52 -4.38
C SER A 369 -13.24 7.13 -4.67
N GLY A 370 -12.91 5.84 -4.70
CA GLY A 370 -11.59 5.33 -5.09
C GLY A 370 -10.57 5.22 -3.97
N THR A 371 -11.01 5.18 -2.71
CA THR A 371 -10.11 5.08 -1.53
C THR A 371 -9.19 3.87 -1.63
N THR A 372 -9.73 2.68 -1.92
CA THR A 372 -8.94 1.45 -2.01
C THR A 372 -7.91 1.50 -3.14
N MET A 373 -8.26 2.13 -4.27
CA MET A 373 -7.34 2.31 -5.39
C MET A 373 -6.17 3.21 -5.04
N LEU A 374 -6.41 4.37 -4.41
CA LEU A 374 -5.32 5.24 -3.97
C LEU A 374 -4.46 4.59 -2.88
N ALA A 375 -5.08 3.83 -1.98
CA ALA A 375 -4.33 3.08 -0.98
C ALA A 375 -3.41 2.03 -1.62
N ALA A 376 -3.89 1.34 -2.66
CA ALA A 376 -3.08 0.40 -3.43
C ALA A 376 -1.96 1.10 -4.21
N GLU A 377 -2.25 2.23 -4.85
CA GLU A 377 -1.26 3.02 -5.58
C GLU A 377 -0.11 3.48 -4.66
N GLN A 378 -0.45 4.07 -3.51
CA GLN A 378 0.53 4.52 -2.52
C GLN A 378 1.31 3.39 -1.84
N SER A 379 0.86 2.13 -1.98
CA SER A 379 1.52 0.96 -1.43
C SER A 379 2.10 0.04 -2.49
N ASP A 380 2.19 0.43 -3.75
CA ASP A 380 2.73 -0.41 -4.81
C ASP A 380 2.00 -1.74 -5.02
N ARG A 381 0.67 -1.72 -4.89
CA ARG A 381 -0.22 -2.83 -5.26
C ARG A 381 -1.00 -2.48 -6.50
N VAL A 382 -1.46 -3.49 -7.22
CA VAL A 382 -2.46 -3.30 -8.28
C VAL A 382 -3.84 -3.29 -7.63
N ASN A 383 -4.77 -2.49 -8.15
CA ASN A 383 -6.15 -2.52 -7.70
C ASN A 383 -7.09 -2.70 -8.89
N CYS A 384 -8.04 -3.61 -8.72
CA CYS A 384 -9.18 -3.80 -9.61
C CYS A 384 -10.42 -3.36 -8.86
N SER A 385 -11.02 -2.26 -9.31
CA SER A 385 -12.21 -1.66 -8.71
C SER A 385 -13.42 -1.82 -9.62
N MET A 386 -14.60 -1.98 -9.03
CA MET A 386 -15.88 -1.85 -9.71
C MET A 386 -16.73 -0.77 -9.04
N GLU A 387 -17.41 0.04 -9.83
CA GLU A 387 -18.36 1.06 -9.36
C GLU A 387 -19.61 1.03 -10.24
N LEU A 388 -20.78 1.11 -9.62
CA LEU A 388 -22.06 0.96 -10.32
C LEU A 388 -22.50 2.27 -10.98
N ASP A 389 -22.26 3.41 -10.34
CA ASP A 389 -22.63 4.73 -10.85
C ASP A 389 -21.54 5.27 -11.80
N PRO A 390 -21.83 5.43 -13.11
CA PRO A 390 -20.85 5.96 -14.07
C PRO A 390 -20.29 7.33 -13.65
N LYS A 391 -21.08 8.12 -12.92
CA LYS A 391 -20.65 9.41 -12.39
C LYS A 391 -19.57 9.27 -11.33
N TYR A 392 -19.66 8.26 -10.46
CA TYR A 392 -18.62 7.98 -9.48
C TYR A 392 -17.40 7.32 -10.13
N CYS A 393 -17.55 6.58 -11.23
CA CYS A 393 -16.40 6.15 -12.02
C CYS A 393 -15.55 7.35 -12.50
N ASP A 394 -16.20 8.37 -13.09
CA ASP A 394 -15.52 9.60 -13.50
C ASP A 394 -14.85 10.32 -12.32
N VAL A 395 -15.47 10.31 -11.13
CA VAL A 395 -14.88 10.87 -9.90
C VAL A 395 -13.59 10.14 -9.53
N ILE A 396 -13.57 8.80 -9.57
CA ILE A 396 -12.38 8.00 -9.28
C ILE A 396 -11.26 8.31 -10.28
N VAL A 397 -11.57 8.39 -11.57
CA VAL A 397 -10.59 8.75 -12.62
C VAL A 397 -9.99 10.12 -12.37
N LYS A 398 -10.82 11.13 -12.07
CA LYS A 398 -10.36 12.49 -11.75
C LYS A 398 -9.48 12.51 -10.51
N ARG A 399 -9.87 11.79 -9.45
CA ARG A 399 -9.09 11.68 -8.21
C ARG A 399 -7.70 11.10 -8.46
N TYR A 400 -7.63 10.05 -9.29
CA TYR A 400 -6.37 9.44 -9.70
C TYR A 400 -5.48 10.44 -10.47
N ILE A 401 -6.04 11.13 -11.46
CA ILE A 401 -5.33 12.15 -12.24
C ILE A 401 -4.83 13.30 -11.36
N GLU A 402 -5.64 13.76 -10.40
CA GLU A 402 -5.26 14.81 -9.46
C GLU A 402 -4.10 14.36 -8.56
N PHE A 403 -4.14 13.13 -8.07
CA PHE A 403 -3.06 12.54 -7.27
C PHE A 403 -1.74 12.50 -8.04
N HIS A 404 -1.76 12.06 -9.30
CA HIS A 404 -0.56 12.01 -10.17
C HIS A 404 -0.19 13.34 -10.81
N LYS A 405 -1.10 14.32 -10.80
CA LYS A 405 -1.00 15.59 -11.53
C LYS A 405 -0.76 15.40 -13.04
N SER A 406 -1.24 14.28 -13.58
CA SER A 406 -1.07 13.87 -14.98
C SER A 406 -2.15 12.86 -15.36
N ASP A 407 -2.60 12.90 -16.62
CA ASP A 407 -3.45 11.88 -17.23
C ASP A 407 -2.64 10.84 -18.05
N GLU A 408 -1.31 10.94 -18.03
CA GLU A 408 -0.44 9.95 -18.67
C GLU A 408 -0.72 8.55 -18.11
N GLY A 409 -0.93 7.59 -19.01
CA GLY A 409 -1.26 6.22 -18.62
C GLY A 409 -2.74 6.00 -18.28
N VAL A 410 -3.61 7.00 -18.46
CA VAL A 410 -5.06 6.87 -18.29
C VAL A 410 -5.75 6.62 -19.62
N PHE A 411 -6.45 5.48 -19.71
CA PHE A 411 -7.15 5.06 -20.92
C PHE A 411 -8.56 4.54 -20.62
N LEU A 412 -9.50 4.81 -21.51
CA LEU A 412 -10.81 4.19 -21.53
C LEU A 412 -10.82 3.02 -22.52
N LEU A 413 -11.27 1.86 -22.05
CA LEU A 413 -11.58 0.69 -22.88
C LEU A 413 -13.09 0.61 -23.08
N ARG A 414 -13.54 0.71 -24.32
CA ARG A 414 -14.96 0.63 -24.69
C ARG A 414 -15.12 -0.13 -25.99
N GLY A 415 -15.88 -1.22 -25.98
CA GLY A 415 -16.18 -1.99 -27.19
C GLY A 415 -14.95 -2.58 -27.90
N GLY A 416 -13.83 -2.74 -27.20
CA GLY A 416 -12.54 -3.17 -27.78
C GLY A 416 -11.60 -2.04 -28.18
N ASP A 417 -12.09 -0.79 -28.23
CA ASP A 417 -11.27 0.38 -28.50
C ASP A 417 -10.58 0.87 -27.22
N LYS A 418 -9.34 1.31 -27.35
CA LYS A 418 -8.54 1.95 -26.28
C LYS A 418 -8.33 3.41 -26.64
N THR A 419 -8.92 4.31 -25.86
CA THR A 419 -8.87 5.78 -26.08
C THR A 419 -8.14 6.44 -24.93
N ALA A 420 -7.22 7.38 -25.21
CA ALA A 420 -6.53 8.11 -24.13
C ALA A 420 -7.45 9.15 -23.48
N TYR A 421 -7.25 9.44 -22.18
CA TYR A 421 -8.14 10.34 -21.44
C TYR A 421 -8.29 11.73 -22.10
N HIS A 422 -7.19 12.37 -22.51
CA HIS A 422 -7.22 13.68 -23.18
C HIS A 422 -7.90 13.69 -24.57
N GLU A 423 -8.20 12.52 -25.15
CA GLU A 423 -8.93 12.41 -26.42
C GLU A 423 -10.45 12.34 -26.22
N LEU A 424 -10.90 12.11 -24.98
CA LEU A 424 -12.31 12.04 -24.58
C LEU A 424 -12.85 13.46 -24.36
N ASN A 425 -13.09 14.19 -25.46
CA ASN A 425 -13.80 15.47 -25.43
C ASN A 425 -15.32 15.28 -25.44
#